data_AF-A0A1G2QQL2-F1
#
_entry.id   AF-A0A1G2QQL2-F1
#
_cell.length_a   1.000
_cell.length_b   1.000
_cell.length_c   1.000
_cell.angle_alpha   90.00
_cell.angle_beta   90.00
_cell.angle_gamma   90.00
#
_symmetry.space_group_name_H-M   'P 1'
#
loop_
_entity.id
_entity.type
_entity.pdbx_description
1 polymer ?
#
loop_
_entity_poly.entity_id
_entity_poly.type
_entity_poly.pdbx_seq_one_letter_code
_entity_poly.pdbx_strand_id
1 'polypeptide(L)'
;MSAKKKIGLAVFFLIAIAILAFWYVGSDYRAKQKAEDQKYYTKILQKEARSQALIAQALVNDADKNLEDFDPAGLPKRLTTKDIKTLPASSSTLQNYAVVMAQILQPFSAERVNEVETMLRALDLQSDTEAQKILANKSLYDEALGNLSKVKVPSGVVISHLKMINSLRDLSFLSAQMIDVLRNPILALQSAEVFRQRQIIFYASISEINSYLGRQGVKLSETAKVDLYFNLK
;
A
#
# COMPACT_ATOMS: atom_id res chain seq x y z
N MET A 1 -44.30 39.48 6.44
CA MET A 1 -43.04 39.14 5.74
C MET A 1 -43.32 38.96 4.24
N SER A 2 -42.72 39.78 3.37
CA SER A 2 -42.95 39.76 1.90
C SER A 2 -42.63 38.39 1.28
N ALA A 3 -43.37 37.98 0.25
CA ALA A 3 -43.19 36.71 -0.45
C ALA A 3 -41.74 36.48 -0.92
N LYS A 4 -41.04 37.55 -1.32
CA LYS A 4 -39.62 37.50 -1.69
C LYS A 4 -38.70 37.10 -0.52
N LYS A 5 -38.99 37.54 0.71
CA LYS A 5 -38.25 37.13 1.92
C LYS A 5 -38.54 35.68 2.32
N LYS A 6 -39.76 35.18 2.09
CA LYS A 6 -40.12 33.77 2.34
C LYS A 6 -39.43 32.82 1.36
N ILE A 7 -39.38 33.19 0.08
CA ILE A 7 -38.69 32.41 -0.97
C ILE A 7 -37.18 32.42 -0.74
N GLY A 8 -36.57 33.58 -0.43
CA GLY A 8 -35.14 33.66 -0.12
C GLY A 8 -34.74 32.80 1.09
N LEU A 9 -35.58 32.76 2.13
CA LEU A 9 -35.37 31.91 3.30
C LEU A 9 -35.46 30.42 2.95
N ALA A 10 -36.46 30.02 2.15
CA ALA A 10 -36.66 28.63 1.74
C ALA A 10 -35.49 28.11 0.88
N VAL A 11 -34.96 28.94 -0.04
CA VAL A 11 -33.77 28.61 -0.84
C VAL A 11 -32.52 28.47 0.03
N PHE A 12 -32.34 29.37 1.00
CA PHE A 12 -31.22 29.28 1.96
C PHE A 12 -31.27 27.97 2.78
N PHE A 13 -32.45 27.58 3.27
CA PHE A 13 -32.63 26.31 3.98
C PHE A 13 -32.34 25.09 3.09
N LEU A 14 -32.77 25.10 1.83
CA LEU A 14 -32.45 24.02 0.89
C LEU A 14 -30.95 23.89 0.62
N ILE A 15 -30.24 25.01 0.47
CA ILE A 15 -28.78 25.02 0.29
C ILE A 15 -28.07 24.52 1.56
N ALA A 16 -28.51 24.96 2.75
CA ALA A 16 -27.94 24.50 4.01
C ALA A 16 -28.16 22.99 4.23
N ILE A 17 -29.35 22.47 3.90
CA ILE A 17 -29.65 21.03 3.94
C ILE A 17 -28.78 20.27 2.95
N ALA A 18 -28.59 20.78 1.73
CA ALA A 18 -27.72 20.15 0.75
C ALA A 18 -26.25 20.11 1.21
N ILE A 19 -25.74 21.18 1.83
CA ILE A 19 -24.38 21.24 2.40
C ILE A 19 -24.24 20.25 3.56
N LEU A 20 -25.23 20.18 4.46
CA LEU A 20 -25.24 19.24 5.59
C LEU A 20 -25.33 17.79 5.12
N ALA A 21 -26.15 17.50 4.10
CA ALA A 21 -26.24 16.19 3.48
C ALA A 21 -24.92 15.80 2.79
N PHE A 22 -24.27 16.71 2.07
CA PHE A 22 -22.96 16.48 1.47
C PHE A 22 -21.87 16.25 2.52
N TRP A 23 -21.91 16.99 3.63
CA TRP A 23 -20.98 16.83 4.74
C TRP A 23 -21.18 15.50 5.47
N TYR A 24 -22.43 15.09 5.70
CA TYR A 24 -22.79 13.82 6.34
C TYR A 24 -22.47 12.60 5.46
N VAL A 25 -22.82 12.62 4.17
CA VAL A 25 -22.45 11.54 3.24
C VAL A 25 -20.93 11.45 3.11
N GLY A 26 -20.23 12.59 3.08
CA GLY A 26 -18.77 12.64 3.05
C GLY A 26 -18.08 12.20 4.34
N SER A 27 -18.75 12.26 5.50
CA SER A 27 -18.20 11.82 6.80
C SER A 27 -18.44 10.33 7.04
N ASP A 28 -19.63 9.81 6.70
CA ASP A 28 -19.98 8.40 6.82
C ASP A 28 -19.13 7.52 5.86
N TYR A 29 -18.89 8.01 4.63
CA TYR A 29 -17.97 7.34 3.70
C TYR A 29 -16.54 7.26 4.26
N ARG A 30 -16.02 8.34 4.86
CA ARG A 30 -14.67 8.36 5.48
C ARG A 30 -14.60 7.46 6.72
N ALA A 31 -15.67 7.36 7.49
CA ALA A 31 -15.73 6.53 8.69
C ALA A 31 -15.74 5.03 8.32
N LYS A 32 -16.54 4.63 7.33
CA LYS A 32 -16.57 3.25 6.80
C LYS A 32 -15.23 2.85 6.19
N GLN A 33 -14.64 3.72 5.36
CA GLN A 33 -13.33 3.46 4.76
C GLN A 33 -12.22 3.34 5.82
N LYS A 34 -12.20 4.21 6.84
CA LYS A 34 -11.27 4.09 7.97
C LYS A 34 -11.46 2.82 8.79
N ALA A 35 -12.70 2.38 9.00
CA ALA A 35 -12.99 1.18 9.76
C ALA A 35 -12.54 -0.09 9.00
N GLU A 36 -12.73 -0.13 7.68
CA GLU A 36 -12.20 -1.20 6.83
C GLU A 36 -10.67 -1.19 6.80
N ASP A 37 -10.05 -0.02 6.59
CA ASP A 37 -8.59 0.16 6.64
C ASP A 37 -8.03 -0.26 8.01
N GLN A 38 -8.70 0.09 9.11
CA GLN A 38 -8.23 -0.24 10.46
C GLN A 38 -8.36 -1.74 10.78
N LYS A 39 -9.45 -2.39 10.33
CA LYS A 39 -9.63 -3.85 10.40
C LYS A 39 -8.58 -4.58 9.55
N TYR A 40 -8.20 -3.97 8.44
CA TYR A 40 -7.12 -4.43 7.57
C TYR A 40 -5.76 -4.36 8.28
N TYR A 41 -5.37 -3.20 8.84
CA TYR A 41 -4.10 -3.05 9.56
C TYR A 41 -4.02 -3.96 10.79
N THR A 42 -5.12 -4.18 11.52
CA THR A 42 -5.11 -5.06 12.71
C THR A 42 -4.91 -6.53 12.36
N LYS A 43 -5.41 -7.00 11.21
CA LYS A 43 -5.20 -8.38 10.75
C LYS A 43 -3.78 -8.64 10.27
N ILE A 44 -3.19 -7.65 9.58
CA ILE A 44 -1.76 -7.62 9.27
C ILE A 44 -0.98 -7.67 10.60
N LEU A 45 -1.28 -6.71 11.50
CA LEU A 45 -1.01 -6.69 12.95
C LEU A 45 -0.79 -8.05 13.61
N GLN A 46 -1.86 -8.84 13.58
CA GLN A 46 -1.98 -10.11 14.29
C GLN A 46 -1.23 -11.26 13.62
N LYS A 47 -1.28 -11.37 12.28
CA LYS A 47 -0.52 -12.41 11.55
C LYS A 47 0.99 -12.22 11.75
N GLU A 48 1.39 -10.96 11.92
CA GLU A 48 2.77 -10.56 12.12
C GLU A 48 3.32 -10.79 13.54
N ALA A 49 2.49 -10.74 14.58
CA ALA A 49 2.92 -11.03 15.96
C ALA A 49 3.42 -12.48 16.13
N ARG A 50 2.84 -13.43 15.37
CA ARG A 50 3.29 -14.84 15.35
C ARG A 50 4.66 -14.98 14.67
N SER A 51 4.89 -14.24 13.58
CA SER A 51 6.18 -14.24 12.88
C SER A 51 7.29 -13.58 13.70
N GLN A 52 6.99 -12.54 14.47
CA GLN A 52 7.95 -11.89 15.37
C GLN A 52 8.47 -12.82 16.47
N ALA A 53 7.60 -13.68 17.02
CA ALA A 53 8.03 -14.67 18.01
C ALA A 53 9.00 -15.71 17.42
N LEU A 54 8.77 -16.14 16.17
CA LEU A 54 9.64 -17.08 15.45
C LEU A 54 10.97 -16.43 15.05
N ILE A 55 10.95 -15.17 14.60
CA ILE A 55 12.16 -14.39 14.31
C ILE A 55 12.99 -14.19 15.58
N ALA A 56 12.36 -13.80 16.69
CA ALA A 56 13.06 -13.62 17.97
C ALA A 56 13.68 -14.93 18.47
N GLN A 57 12.98 -16.06 18.33
CA GLN A 57 13.50 -17.37 18.71
C GLN A 57 14.66 -17.82 17.82
N ALA A 58 14.61 -17.55 16.51
CA ALA A 58 15.70 -17.86 15.59
C ALA A 58 16.94 -16.99 15.82
N LEU A 59 16.76 -15.69 16.14
CA LEU A 59 17.86 -14.76 16.46
C LEU A 59 18.59 -15.14 17.75
N VAL A 60 17.88 -15.64 18.77
CA VAL A 60 18.49 -16.07 20.04
C VAL A 60 19.37 -17.32 19.85
N ASN A 61 19.00 -18.22 18.94
CA ASN A 61 19.74 -19.46 18.70
C ASN A 61 21.04 -19.28 17.88
N ASP A 62 21.21 -18.14 17.20
CA ASP A 62 22.33 -17.88 16.27
C ASP A 62 23.26 -16.72 16.74
N ALA A 63 23.06 -16.22 17.96
CA ALA A 63 23.76 -15.07 18.55
C ALA A 63 25.30 -15.20 18.68
N ASP A 64 25.85 -16.39 18.45
CA ASP A 64 27.29 -16.69 18.55
C ASP A 64 28.06 -16.60 17.22
N LYS A 65 27.38 -16.35 16.10
CA LYS A 65 28.02 -16.21 14.79
C LYS A 65 28.10 -14.72 14.42
N ASN A 66 29.28 -14.26 13.97
CA ASN A 66 29.47 -12.95 13.33
C ASN A 66 28.64 -12.87 12.04
N LEU A 67 27.34 -12.69 12.18
CA LEU A 67 26.38 -12.67 11.09
C LEU A 67 26.07 -11.23 10.71
N GLU A 68 25.82 -11.03 9.41
CA GLU A 68 25.53 -9.72 8.85
C GLU A 68 24.17 -9.23 9.34
N ASP A 69 24.18 -8.19 10.18
CA ASP A 69 22.97 -7.50 10.61
C ASP A 69 22.41 -6.63 9.47
N PHE A 70 21.09 -6.50 9.45
CA PHE A 70 20.38 -5.63 8.54
C PHE A 70 20.78 -4.17 8.79
N ASP A 71 21.47 -3.59 7.82
CA ASP A 71 21.74 -2.16 7.77
C ASP A 71 20.59 -1.43 7.05
N PRO A 72 19.84 -0.55 7.72
CA PRO A 72 18.84 0.29 7.06
C PRO A 72 19.40 1.19 5.95
N ALA A 73 20.70 1.50 5.97
CA ALA A 73 21.36 2.22 4.88
C ALA A 73 21.58 1.36 3.63
N GLY A 74 21.47 0.03 3.74
CA GLY A 74 21.44 -0.90 2.62
C GLY A 74 20.14 -0.86 1.80
N LEU A 75 19.10 -0.17 2.28
CA LEU A 75 17.87 0.04 1.51
C LEU A 75 18.13 0.87 0.24
N PRO A 76 17.36 0.64 -0.84
CA PRO A 76 17.47 1.45 -2.05
C PRO A 76 17.32 2.95 -1.76
N LYS A 77 18.16 3.76 -2.41
CA LYS A 77 18.05 5.23 -2.34
C LYS A 77 16.62 5.67 -2.66
N ARG A 78 16.05 6.47 -1.76
CA ARG A 78 14.68 6.98 -1.88
C ARG A 78 14.55 7.93 -3.06
N LEU A 79 13.50 7.73 -3.84
CA LEU A 79 13.04 8.66 -4.86
C LEU A 79 12.38 9.87 -4.22
N THR A 80 12.59 11.02 -4.85
CA THR A 80 12.13 12.34 -4.45
C THR A 80 11.21 12.93 -5.51
N THR A 81 10.65 14.11 -5.25
CA THR A 81 9.84 14.84 -6.23
C THR A 81 10.59 15.21 -7.50
N LYS A 82 11.94 15.23 -7.47
CA LYS A 82 12.78 15.46 -8.65
C LYS A 82 12.81 14.26 -9.60
N ASP A 83 12.50 13.06 -9.09
CA ASP A 83 12.58 11.81 -9.82
C ASP A 83 11.26 11.43 -10.51
N ILE A 84 10.21 12.24 -10.34
CA ILE A 84 8.90 12.00 -10.96
C ILE A 84 8.41 13.20 -11.76
N LYS A 85 7.62 12.93 -12.80
CA LYS A 85 6.99 13.98 -13.62
C LYS A 85 5.66 14.36 -13.01
N THR A 86 5.49 15.63 -12.69
CA THR A 86 4.25 16.15 -12.10
C THR A 86 3.40 16.89 -13.12
N LEU A 87 2.08 16.90 -12.92
CA LEU A 87 1.11 17.65 -13.71
C LEU A 87 0.12 18.41 -12.82
N PRO A 88 -0.48 19.51 -13.30
CA PRO A 88 -1.59 20.15 -12.61
C PRO A 88 -2.76 19.19 -12.37
N ALA A 89 -3.40 19.29 -11.20
CA ALA A 89 -4.53 18.44 -10.82
C ALA A 89 -5.86 18.91 -11.45
N SER A 90 -6.01 18.75 -12.77
CA SER A 90 -7.31 18.91 -13.46
C SER A 90 -8.14 17.63 -13.41
N SER A 91 -9.45 17.73 -13.59
CA SER A 91 -10.36 16.56 -13.61
C SER A 91 -9.93 15.51 -14.64
N SER A 92 -9.49 15.93 -15.84
CA SER A 92 -8.99 15.02 -16.88
C SER A 92 -7.70 14.31 -16.46
N THR A 93 -6.76 15.04 -15.87
CA THR A 93 -5.48 14.48 -15.40
C THR A 93 -5.71 13.49 -14.25
N LEU A 94 -6.61 13.82 -13.33
CA LEU A 94 -6.96 12.95 -12.20
C LEU A 94 -7.67 11.67 -12.66
N GLN A 95 -8.62 11.77 -13.60
CA GLN A 95 -9.30 10.61 -14.16
C GLN A 95 -8.32 9.70 -14.91
N ASN A 96 -7.46 10.27 -15.75
CA ASN A 96 -6.46 9.49 -16.48
C ASN A 96 -5.46 8.82 -15.53
N TYR A 97 -4.99 9.55 -14.52
CA TYR A 97 -4.12 8.99 -13.49
C TYR A 97 -4.79 7.82 -12.78
N ALA A 98 -6.06 7.95 -12.38
CA ALA A 98 -6.80 6.88 -11.71
C ALA A 98 -6.92 5.61 -12.56
N VAL A 99 -7.20 5.75 -13.86
CA VAL A 99 -7.29 4.62 -14.80
C VAL A 99 -5.94 3.91 -14.97
N VAL A 100 -4.86 4.68 -15.16
CA VAL A 100 -3.50 4.12 -15.30
C VAL A 100 -3.07 3.42 -14.02
N MET A 101 -3.31 4.04 -12.86
CA MET A 101 -3.04 3.43 -11.57
C MET A 101 -3.80 2.12 -11.38
N ALA A 102 -5.09 2.09 -11.74
CA ALA A 102 -5.89 0.89 -11.64
C ALA A 102 -5.35 -0.26 -12.50
N GLN A 103 -4.95 0.03 -13.73
CA GLN A 103 -4.35 -0.96 -14.64
C GLN A 103 -3.03 -1.52 -14.08
N ILE A 104 -2.14 -0.65 -13.60
CA ILE A 104 -0.82 -1.08 -13.09
C ILE A 104 -0.97 -1.89 -11.80
N LEU A 105 -1.91 -1.52 -10.94
CA LEU A 105 -2.11 -2.17 -9.64
C LEU A 105 -3.05 -3.38 -9.71
N GLN A 106 -3.69 -3.65 -10.84
CA GLN A 106 -4.64 -4.75 -10.98
C GLN A 106 -4.09 -6.12 -10.52
N PRO A 107 -2.84 -6.51 -10.82
CA PRO A 107 -2.32 -7.80 -10.38
C PRO A 107 -2.24 -7.97 -8.86
N PHE A 108 -2.24 -6.88 -8.09
CA PHE A 108 -2.23 -6.91 -6.62
C PHE A 108 -3.58 -7.26 -6.00
N SER A 109 -4.65 -7.34 -6.80
CA SER A 109 -5.97 -7.82 -6.37
C SER A 109 -6.06 -9.35 -6.30
N ALA A 110 -5.13 -10.06 -6.93
CA ALA A 110 -5.11 -11.52 -6.92
C ALA A 110 -4.64 -12.09 -5.57
N GLU A 111 -5.03 -13.33 -5.28
CA GLU A 111 -4.44 -14.11 -4.19
C GLU A 111 -2.94 -14.29 -4.41
N ARG A 112 -2.15 -14.02 -3.37
CA ARG A 112 -0.69 -14.13 -3.42
C ARG A 112 -0.21 -14.91 -2.20
N VAL A 113 0.94 -15.57 -2.37
CA VAL A 113 1.65 -16.18 -1.24
C VAL A 113 2.03 -15.09 -0.24
N ASN A 114 2.00 -15.45 1.04
CA ASN A 114 2.53 -14.59 2.10
C ASN A 114 4.03 -14.79 2.19
N GLU A 115 4.82 -13.80 1.76
CA GLU A 115 6.27 -13.95 1.61
C GLU A 115 6.97 -14.29 2.91
N VAL A 116 6.53 -13.71 4.04
CA VAL A 116 7.11 -13.96 5.36
C VAL A 116 6.82 -15.39 5.81
N GLU A 117 5.58 -15.86 5.66
CA GLU A 117 5.20 -17.24 5.99
C GLU A 117 5.93 -18.25 5.10
N THR A 118 6.04 -17.96 3.81
CA THR A 118 6.78 -18.78 2.84
C THR A 118 8.27 -18.84 3.17
N MET A 119 8.88 -17.71 3.54
CA MET A 119 10.28 -17.65 3.97
C MET A 119 10.51 -18.52 5.23
N LEU A 120 9.67 -18.37 6.25
CA LEU A 120 9.77 -19.15 7.48
C LEU A 120 9.60 -20.65 7.20
N ARG A 121 8.63 -21.02 6.35
CA ARG A 121 8.45 -22.42 5.93
C ARG A 121 9.66 -22.94 5.15
N ALA A 122 10.29 -22.11 4.32
CA ALA A 122 11.49 -22.50 3.60
C ALA A 122 12.66 -22.79 4.55
N LEU A 123 12.82 -21.97 5.60
CA LEU A 123 13.79 -22.19 6.66
C LEU A 123 13.49 -23.48 7.45
N ASP A 124 12.23 -23.72 7.82
CA ASP A 124 11.82 -24.94 8.55
C ASP A 124 12.04 -26.22 7.72
N LEU A 125 11.69 -26.17 6.43
CA LEU A 125 11.80 -27.31 5.51
C LEU A 125 13.19 -27.44 4.86
N GLN A 126 14.11 -26.50 5.12
CA GLN A 126 15.41 -26.40 4.45
C GLN A 126 15.27 -26.49 2.91
N SER A 127 14.27 -25.78 2.35
CA SER A 127 13.87 -25.90 0.95
C SER A 127 14.05 -24.61 0.17
N ASP A 128 15.05 -24.57 -0.70
CA ASP A 128 15.24 -23.49 -1.67
C ASP A 128 14.00 -23.33 -2.56
N THR A 129 13.34 -24.42 -2.95
CA THR A 129 12.13 -24.38 -3.78
C THR A 129 10.98 -23.63 -3.09
N GLU A 130 10.84 -23.77 -1.77
CA GLU A 130 9.85 -23.00 -1.02
C GLU A 130 10.22 -21.51 -0.98
N ALA A 131 11.50 -21.18 -0.73
CA ALA A 131 11.98 -19.79 -0.74
C ALA A 131 11.77 -19.13 -2.11
N GLN A 132 12.01 -19.85 -3.21
CA GLN A 132 11.85 -19.34 -4.58
C GLN A 132 10.39 -18.99 -4.93
N LYS A 133 9.39 -19.45 -4.17
CA LYS A 133 7.99 -19.02 -4.38
C LYS A 133 7.80 -17.51 -4.14
N ILE A 134 8.68 -16.88 -3.36
CA ILE A 134 8.68 -15.43 -3.13
C ILE A 134 9.03 -14.64 -4.40
N LEU A 135 9.78 -15.25 -5.33
CA LEU A 135 10.27 -14.60 -6.55
C LEU A 135 9.13 -14.03 -7.41
N ALA A 136 8.00 -14.72 -7.49
CA ALA A 136 6.84 -14.24 -8.24
C ALA A 136 6.33 -12.88 -7.74
N ASN A 137 6.25 -12.70 -6.41
CA ASN A 137 5.84 -11.42 -5.82
C ASN A 137 6.92 -10.35 -6.01
N LYS A 138 8.20 -10.72 -5.90
CA LYS A 138 9.31 -9.80 -6.20
C LYS A 138 9.23 -9.27 -7.64
N SER A 139 9.07 -10.16 -8.62
CA SER A 139 8.91 -9.77 -10.03
C SER A 139 7.72 -8.85 -10.24
N LEU A 140 6.61 -9.10 -9.53
CA LEU A 140 5.45 -8.21 -9.56
C LEU A 140 5.79 -6.81 -9.00
N TYR A 141 6.54 -6.72 -7.90
CA TYR A 141 6.98 -5.44 -7.35
C TYR A 141 7.89 -4.67 -8.34
N ASP A 142 8.81 -5.37 -9.00
CA ASP A 142 9.72 -4.79 -10.00
C ASP A 142 8.96 -4.27 -11.23
N GLU A 143 8.00 -5.04 -11.74
CA GLU A 143 7.16 -4.65 -12.87
C GLU A 143 6.30 -3.43 -12.53
N ALA A 144 5.62 -3.46 -11.38
CA ALA A 144 4.80 -2.36 -10.91
C ALA A 144 5.64 -1.09 -10.73
N LEU A 145 6.82 -1.20 -10.13
CA LEU A 145 7.75 -0.08 -9.99
C LEU A 145 8.14 0.50 -11.36
N GLY A 146 8.53 -0.35 -12.31
CA GLY A 146 8.93 0.07 -13.66
C GLY A 146 7.81 0.79 -14.41
N ASN A 147 6.56 0.41 -14.17
CA ASN A 147 5.39 1.06 -14.76
C ASN A 147 5.03 2.37 -14.03
N LEU A 148 4.99 2.35 -12.70
CA LEU A 148 4.63 3.51 -11.88
C LEU A 148 5.62 4.67 -12.01
N SER A 149 6.92 4.39 -12.12
CA SER A 149 7.94 5.43 -12.31
C SER A 149 7.78 6.22 -13.62
N LYS A 150 7.02 5.71 -14.58
CA LYS A 150 6.74 6.39 -15.87
C LYS A 150 5.46 7.22 -15.84
N VAL A 151 4.63 7.08 -14.81
CA VAL A 151 3.34 7.76 -14.69
C VAL A 151 3.56 9.25 -14.44
N LYS A 152 2.81 10.09 -15.17
CA LYS A 152 2.74 11.52 -14.86
C LYS A 152 1.76 11.73 -13.72
N VAL A 153 2.23 12.32 -12.62
CA VAL A 153 1.53 12.34 -11.34
C VAL A 153 0.84 13.69 -11.11
N PRO A 154 -0.47 13.75 -10.86
CA PRO A 154 -1.15 14.98 -10.45
C PRO A 154 -0.55 15.53 -9.16
N SER A 155 -0.33 16.85 -9.10
CA SER A 155 0.35 17.51 -7.98
C SER A 155 -0.24 17.18 -6.60
N GLY A 156 -1.55 16.95 -6.52
CA GLY A 156 -2.26 16.63 -5.28
C GLY A 156 -2.02 15.22 -4.72
N VAL A 157 -1.42 14.30 -5.48
CA VAL A 157 -1.13 12.91 -5.04
C VAL A 157 0.35 12.55 -5.08
N VAL A 158 1.23 13.51 -5.41
CA VAL A 158 2.67 13.31 -5.58
C VAL A 158 3.32 12.64 -4.37
N ILE A 159 3.01 13.12 -3.15
CA ILE A 159 3.63 12.57 -1.93
C ILE A 159 3.20 11.13 -1.68
N SER A 160 1.91 10.82 -1.79
CA SER A 160 1.41 9.46 -1.63
C SER A 160 1.91 8.53 -2.73
N HIS A 161 2.00 9.00 -3.97
CA HIS A 161 2.63 8.25 -5.07
C HIS A 161 4.10 7.94 -4.77
N LEU A 162 4.88 8.92 -4.29
CA LEU A 162 6.27 8.71 -3.89
C LEU A 162 6.42 7.72 -2.74
N LYS A 163 5.53 7.76 -1.74
CA LYS A 163 5.50 6.76 -0.66
C LYS A 163 5.27 5.36 -1.23
N MET A 164 4.32 5.22 -2.15
CA MET A 164 3.96 3.97 -2.81
C MET A 164 5.15 3.37 -3.56
N ILE A 165 5.77 4.13 -4.48
CA ILE A 165 6.87 3.62 -5.30
C ILE A 165 8.11 3.31 -4.47
N ASN A 166 8.41 4.12 -3.44
CA ASN A 166 9.52 3.83 -2.55
C ASN A 166 9.27 2.57 -1.73
N SER A 167 8.02 2.34 -1.29
CA SER A 167 7.68 1.11 -0.58
C SER A 167 7.80 -0.10 -1.49
N LEU A 168 7.40 -0.02 -2.77
CA LEU A 168 7.63 -1.09 -3.74
C LEU A 168 9.12 -1.39 -3.98
N ARG A 169 9.97 -0.35 -4.05
CA ARG A 169 11.43 -0.52 -4.14
C ARG A 169 11.96 -1.29 -2.94
N ASP A 170 11.55 -0.90 -1.74
CA ASP A 170 11.96 -1.56 -0.50
C ASP A 170 11.44 -3.00 -0.47
N LEU A 171 10.17 -3.24 -0.84
CA LEU A 171 9.56 -4.58 -0.88
C LEU A 171 10.29 -5.52 -1.84
N SER A 172 10.67 -5.05 -3.04
CA SER A 172 11.45 -5.86 -3.99
C SER A 172 12.83 -6.22 -3.45
N PHE A 173 13.55 -5.23 -2.88
CA PHE A 173 14.86 -5.44 -2.28
C PHE A 173 14.79 -6.44 -1.12
N LEU A 174 13.85 -6.25 -0.19
CA LEU A 174 13.68 -7.10 0.99
C LEU A 174 13.22 -8.51 0.60
N SER A 175 12.39 -8.65 -0.44
CA SER A 175 12.02 -9.96 -0.98
C SER A 175 13.25 -10.74 -1.47
N ALA A 176 14.24 -10.06 -2.05
CA ALA A 176 15.48 -10.72 -2.47
C ALA A 176 16.25 -11.28 -1.27
N GLN A 177 16.38 -10.49 -0.20
CA GLN A 177 17.02 -10.93 1.05
C GLN A 177 16.26 -12.10 1.69
N MET A 178 14.92 -12.08 1.66
CA MET A 178 14.09 -13.16 2.16
C MET A 178 14.21 -14.46 1.36
N ILE A 179 14.47 -14.38 0.05
CA ILE A 179 14.73 -15.56 -0.79
C ILE A 179 16.03 -16.25 -0.36
N ASP A 180 17.03 -15.51 0.10
CA ASP A 180 18.32 -16.02 0.55
C ASP A 180 18.32 -16.54 2.00
N VAL A 181 17.14 -16.86 2.58
CA VAL A 181 16.99 -17.27 4.00
C VAL A 181 17.83 -18.49 4.40
N LEU A 182 18.09 -19.43 3.50
CA LEU A 182 18.94 -20.59 3.82
C LEU A 182 20.43 -20.25 3.87
N ARG A 183 20.85 -19.17 3.21
CA ARG A 183 22.24 -18.70 3.18
C ARG A 183 22.49 -17.70 4.29
N ASN A 184 21.58 -16.74 4.46
CA ASN A 184 21.68 -15.62 5.40
C ASN A 184 20.39 -15.51 6.25
N PRO A 185 20.15 -16.46 7.18
CA PRO A 185 18.89 -16.53 7.91
C PRO A 185 18.60 -15.30 8.77
N ILE A 186 19.60 -14.76 9.48
CA ILE A 186 19.42 -13.54 10.29
C ILE A 186 19.00 -12.35 9.43
N LEU A 187 19.76 -12.08 8.36
CA LEU A 187 19.47 -10.96 7.46
C LEU A 187 18.09 -11.10 6.82
N ALA A 188 17.70 -12.32 6.42
CA ALA A 188 16.38 -12.61 5.86
C ALA A 188 15.26 -12.36 6.88
N LEU A 189 15.42 -12.81 8.13
CA LEU A 189 14.46 -12.60 9.22
C LEU A 189 14.30 -11.12 9.58
N GLN A 190 15.40 -10.37 9.67
CA GLN A 190 15.38 -8.93 9.89
C GLN A 190 14.75 -8.20 8.70
N SER A 191 15.08 -8.61 7.47
CA SER A 191 14.48 -8.08 6.25
C SER A 191 12.96 -8.33 6.20
N ALA A 192 12.49 -9.47 6.70
CA ALA A 192 11.06 -9.78 6.78
C ALA A 192 10.30 -8.85 7.74
N GLU A 193 10.91 -8.42 8.85
CA GLU A 193 10.29 -7.43 9.75
C GLU A 193 10.17 -6.06 9.06
N VAL A 194 11.22 -5.62 8.37
CA VAL A 194 11.16 -4.37 7.60
C VAL A 194 10.16 -4.49 6.44
N PHE A 195 10.07 -5.66 5.81
CA PHE A 195 9.17 -5.94 4.69
C PHE A 195 7.71 -5.69 5.08
N ARG A 196 7.26 -6.21 6.24
CA ARG A 196 5.93 -5.91 6.81
C ARG A 196 5.63 -4.43 6.85
N GLN A 197 6.54 -3.66 7.45
CA GLN A 197 6.36 -2.23 7.67
C GLN A 197 6.25 -1.50 6.33
N ARG A 198 7.03 -1.90 5.33
CA ARG A 198 6.96 -1.35 3.97
C ARG A 198 5.69 -1.77 3.24
N GLN A 199 5.20 -2.98 3.48
CA GLN A 199 3.94 -3.47 2.92
C GLN A 199 2.76 -2.64 3.43
N ILE A 200 2.72 -2.35 4.73
CA ILE A 200 1.74 -1.44 5.35
C ILE A 200 1.77 -0.07 4.67
N ILE A 201 2.96 0.53 4.50
CA ILE A 201 3.10 1.86 3.87
C ILE A 201 2.65 1.82 2.39
N PHE A 202 2.96 0.76 1.66
CA PHE A 202 2.50 0.57 0.28
C PHE A 202 0.98 0.64 0.18
N TYR A 203 0.26 -0.16 0.98
CA TYR A 203 -1.20 -0.15 0.94
C TYR A 203 -1.83 1.13 1.50
N ALA A 204 -1.25 1.69 2.56
CA ALA A 204 -1.68 2.98 3.10
C ALA A 204 -1.61 4.08 2.05
N SER A 205 -0.53 4.10 1.26
CA SER A 205 -0.36 5.09 0.21
C SER A 205 -1.39 4.95 -0.93
N ILE A 206 -1.85 3.72 -1.24
CA ILE A 206 -2.92 3.51 -2.21
C ILE A 206 -4.26 3.99 -1.64
N SER A 207 -4.56 3.71 -0.37
CA SER A 207 -5.75 4.25 0.30
C SER A 207 -5.75 5.79 0.33
N GLU A 208 -4.59 6.42 0.61
CA GLU A 208 -4.43 7.88 0.56
C GLU A 208 -4.75 8.43 -0.85
N ILE A 209 -4.25 7.77 -1.91
CA ILE A 209 -4.50 8.13 -3.31
C ILE A 209 -5.99 8.00 -3.65
N ASN A 210 -6.60 6.85 -3.35
CA ASN A 210 -8.01 6.58 -3.63
C ASN A 210 -8.92 7.58 -2.89
N SER A 211 -8.61 7.86 -1.62
CA SER A 211 -9.31 8.86 -0.82
C SER A 211 -9.20 10.25 -1.43
N TYR A 212 -8.04 10.64 -1.95
CA TYR A 212 -7.87 11.92 -2.64
C TYR A 212 -8.71 11.97 -3.92
N LEU A 213 -8.62 10.96 -4.77
CA LEU A 213 -9.36 10.87 -6.03
C LEU A 213 -10.88 10.91 -5.80
N GLY A 214 -11.38 10.17 -4.81
CA GLY A 214 -12.78 10.18 -4.42
C GLY A 214 -13.27 11.56 -3.96
N ARG A 215 -12.46 12.29 -3.16
CA ARG A 215 -12.77 13.68 -2.77
C ARG A 215 -12.82 14.65 -3.95
N GLN A 216 -12.05 14.38 -5.01
CA GLN A 216 -12.08 15.17 -6.25
C GLN A 216 -13.19 14.74 -7.22
N GLY A 217 -14.05 13.80 -6.82
CA GLY A 217 -15.17 13.32 -7.63
C GLY A 217 -14.78 12.40 -8.79
N VAL A 218 -13.55 11.87 -8.79
CA VAL A 218 -13.11 10.86 -9.76
C VAL A 218 -13.89 9.56 -9.51
N LYS A 219 -14.51 9.04 -10.57
CA LYS A 219 -15.25 7.77 -10.52
C LYS A 219 -14.56 6.78 -11.45
N LEU A 220 -14.07 5.68 -10.89
CA LEU A 220 -13.65 4.51 -11.66
C LEU A 220 -14.87 3.60 -11.87
N SER A 221 -14.92 2.90 -13.00
CA SER A 221 -15.91 1.83 -13.19
C SER A 221 -15.74 0.79 -12.08
N GLU A 222 -16.81 0.10 -11.67
CA GLU A 222 -16.72 -0.95 -10.63
C GLU A 222 -15.66 -2.01 -10.99
N THR A 223 -15.46 -2.32 -12.28
CA THR A 223 -14.42 -3.23 -12.78
C THR A 223 -12.99 -2.69 -12.72
N ALA A 224 -12.81 -1.37 -12.54
CA ALA A 224 -11.53 -0.68 -12.47
C ALA A 224 -11.23 -0.18 -11.04
N LYS A 225 -12.15 -0.36 -10.09
CA LYS A 225 -11.80 -0.26 -8.68
C LYS A 225 -10.86 -1.43 -8.42
N VAL A 226 -9.60 -1.14 -8.17
CA VAL A 226 -8.68 -2.18 -7.70
C VAL A 226 -9.20 -2.58 -6.33
N ASP A 227 -9.87 -3.72 -6.29
CA ASP A 227 -10.24 -4.41 -5.07
C ASP A 227 -8.94 -4.89 -4.42
N LEU A 228 -8.23 -3.96 -3.79
CA LEU A 228 -7.12 -4.27 -2.89
C LEU A 228 -7.69 -4.79 -1.57
N TYR A 229 -8.54 -5.82 -1.66
CA TYR A 229 -9.06 -6.59 -0.54
C TYR A 229 -8.17 -7.81 -0.39
N PHE A 230 -7.28 -7.78 0.61
CA PHE A 230 -6.37 -8.90 0.83
C PHE A 230 -7.07 -10.11 1.45
N ASN A 231 -6.81 -11.24 0.78
CA ASN A 231 -7.14 -12.60 1.11
C ASN A 231 -6.81 -12.96 2.57
N LEU A 232 -7.85 -13.27 3.34
CA LEU A 232 -7.77 -14.10 4.53
C LEU A 232 -8.83 -15.17 4.35
N LYS A 233 -8.42 -16.30 3.78
CA LYS A 233 -8.99 -17.58 4.17
C LYS A 233 -8.37 -17.99 5.49
#